data_AF-A0A6B3B0T1-F1
#
_entry.id   AF-A0A6B3B0T1-F1
#
_cell.length_a   1.000
_cell.length_b   1.000
_cell.length_c   1.000
_cell.angle_alpha   90.00
_cell.angle_beta   90.00
_cell.angle_gamma   90.00
#
_symmetry.space_group_name_H-M   'P 1'
#
loop_
_entity.id
_entity.type
_entity.pdbx_description
1 polymer ?
#
loop_
_entity_poly.entity_id
_entity_poly.type
_entity_poly.pdbx_seq_one_letter_code
_entity_poly.pdbx_strand_id
1 'polypeptide(L)'
;MSSDLQVSALAVNITIPAELRWTDTRRGTEFQLTTLNIRLLPDGHLAAKAYGRPVEGGRGAYVSFPVPDRPELAALIAEGASRAGTLWTAHRGLG
;
A
#
# COMPACT_ATOMS: atom_id res chain seq x y z
N MET A 1 -22.17 22.08 16.81
CA MET A 1 -21.88 20.63 16.86
C MET A 1 -20.49 20.44 16.28
N SER A 2 -19.45 20.35 17.12
CA SER A 2 -18.21 19.71 16.67
C SER A 2 -18.48 18.23 16.84
N SER A 3 -18.99 17.58 15.80
CA SER A 3 -18.89 16.13 15.73
C SER A 3 -17.39 15.84 15.74
N ASP A 4 -16.87 15.25 16.82
CA ASP A 4 -15.49 14.81 16.86
C ASP A 4 -15.21 14.02 15.60
N LEU A 5 -14.29 14.54 14.77
CA LEU A 5 -13.98 13.94 13.49
C LEU A 5 -13.35 12.57 13.74
N GLN A 6 -14.09 11.51 13.45
CA GLN A 6 -13.58 10.16 13.59
C GLN A 6 -12.79 9.76 12.34
N VAL A 7 -11.49 9.52 12.51
CA VAL A 7 -10.67 8.88 11.48
C VAL A 7 -10.90 7.37 11.56
N SER A 8 -11.65 6.81 10.60
CA SER A 8 -12.00 5.38 10.59
C SER A 8 -10.89 4.49 10.02
N ALA A 9 -10.08 5.01 9.11
CA ALA A 9 -8.89 4.34 8.57
C ALA A 9 -7.95 5.36 7.93
N LEU A 10 -6.65 5.14 8.05
CA LEU A 10 -5.63 5.84 7.28
C LEU A 10 -4.92 4.83 6.39
N ALA A 11 -4.86 5.12 5.10
CA ALA A 11 -4.17 4.27 4.13
C ALA A 11 -3.34 5.10 3.16
N VAL A 12 -2.17 4.57 2.80
CA VAL A 12 -1.24 5.20 1.86
C VAL A 12 -0.84 4.18 0.80
N ASN A 13 -0.66 4.66 -0.43
CA ASN A 13 -0.17 3.83 -1.53
C ASN A 13 1.28 4.22 -1.81
N ILE A 14 2.16 3.23 -1.86
CA ILE A 14 3.55 3.41 -2.27
C ILE A 14 3.87 2.54 -3.47
N THR A 15 4.69 3.05 -4.37
CA THR A 15 5.20 2.28 -5.51
C THR A 15 6.30 1.34 -5.03
N ILE A 16 6.23 0.08 -5.46
CA ILE A 16 7.27 -0.92 -5.19
C ILE A 16 8.44 -0.66 -6.16
N PRO A 17 9.67 -0.45 -5.66
CA PRO A 17 10.89 -0.38 -6.47
C PRO A 17 11.04 -1.62 -7.35
N ALA A 18 11.57 -1.47 -8.56
CA ALA A 18 11.54 -2.52 -9.59
C ALA A 18 12.19 -3.84 -9.11
N GLU A 19 13.30 -3.72 -8.39
CA GLU A 19 14.09 -4.78 -7.79
C GLU A 19 13.38 -5.53 -6.66
N LEU A 20 12.34 -4.94 -6.05
CA LEU A 20 11.54 -5.54 -4.99
C LEU A 20 10.19 -6.09 -5.50
N ARG A 21 9.88 -5.92 -6.79
CA ARG A 21 8.63 -6.44 -7.35
C ARG A 21 8.67 -7.96 -7.48
N TRP A 22 7.52 -8.58 -7.33
CA TRP A 22 7.35 -10.01 -7.59
C TRP A 22 6.08 -10.24 -8.42
N THR A 23 5.94 -11.47 -8.92
CA THR A 23 4.73 -11.93 -9.59
C THR A 23 3.99 -12.89 -8.68
N ASP A 24 2.67 -12.83 -8.69
CA ASP A 24 1.80 -13.78 -7.99
C ASP A 24 0.59 -14.11 -8.88
N THR A 25 -0.08 -15.22 -8.61
CA THR A 25 -1.14 -15.77 -9.44
C THR A 25 -2.46 -15.74 -8.69
N ARG A 26 -3.52 -15.22 -9.33
CA ARG A 26 -4.88 -15.29 -8.81
C ARG A 26 -5.82 -15.78 -9.90
N ARG A 27 -6.54 -16.87 -9.62
CA ARG A 27 -7.52 -17.46 -10.55
C ARG A 27 -6.94 -17.73 -11.96
N GLY A 28 -5.70 -18.21 -12.01
CA GLY A 28 -5.01 -18.55 -13.27
C GLY A 28 -4.39 -17.36 -14.02
N THR A 29 -4.51 -16.13 -13.51
CA THR A 29 -3.87 -14.95 -14.10
C THR A 29 -2.66 -14.54 -13.25
N GLU A 30 -1.52 -14.32 -13.90
CA GLU A 30 -0.32 -13.76 -13.28
C GLU A 30 -0.37 -12.24 -13.21
N PHE A 31 0.06 -11.69 -12.08
CA PHE A 31 0.11 -10.25 -11.82
C PHE A 31 1.50 -9.85 -11.36
N GLN A 32 2.09 -8.83 -11.99
CA GLN A 32 3.27 -8.17 -11.45
C GLN A 32 2.83 -7.16 -10.39
N LEU A 33 3.27 -7.33 -9.15
CA LEU A 33 2.93 -6.43 -8.04
C LEU A 33 3.79 -5.17 -8.12
N THR A 34 3.13 -4.01 -8.17
CA THR A 34 3.77 -2.71 -8.40
C THR A 34 3.48 -1.70 -7.31
N THR A 35 2.49 -1.97 -6.45
CA THR A 35 2.02 -1.01 -5.43
C THR A 35 1.79 -1.73 -4.12
N LEU A 36 2.19 -1.13 -3.01
CA LEU A 36 1.75 -1.51 -1.66
C LEU A 36 0.70 -0.51 -1.18
N ASN A 37 -0.42 -1.01 -0.68
CA ASN A 37 -1.33 -0.26 0.18
C ASN A 37 -0.96 -0.57 1.63
N ILE A 38 -0.67 0.46 2.40
CA ILE A 38 -0.32 0.37 3.81
C ILE A 38 -1.42 1.04 4.61
N ARG A 39 -1.94 0.37 5.63
CA ARG A 39 -3.00 0.86 6.51
C ARG A 39 -2.48 0.97 7.93
N LEU A 40 -2.76 2.10 8.57
CA LEU A 40 -2.62 2.24 10.01
C LEU A 40 -3.89 1.70 10.68
N LEU A 41 -3.73 0.70 11.53
CA LEU A 41 -4.81 0.09 12.29
C LEU A 41 -5.08 0.88 13.59
N PRO A 42 -6.26 0.70 14.21
CA PRO A 42 -6.61 1.41 15.45
C PRO A 42 -5.68 1.16 16.64
N ASP A 43 -4.97 0.04 16.66
CA ASP A 43 -3.99 -0.35 17.69
C ASP A 43 -2.59 0.24 17.44
N GLY A 44 -2.41 1.02 16.36
CA GLY A 44 -1.14 1.62 15.98
C GLY A 44 -0.25 0.73 15.11
N HIS A 45 -0.64 -0.51 14.83
CA HIS A 45 0.11 -1.39 13.93
C HIS A 45 -0.19 -1.10 12.45
N LEU A 46 0.73 -1.53 11.58
CA LEU A 46 0.58 -1.42 10.13
C LEU A 46 0.11 -2.76 9.53
N ALA A 47 -0.86 -2.68 8.63
CA ALA A 47 -1.23 -3.77 7.75
C ALA A 47 -0.93 -3.40 6.29
N ALA A 48 -0.48 -4.37 5.48
CA ALA A 48 -0.16 -4.11 4.08
C ALA A 48 -0.75 -5.15 3.13
N LYS A 49 -1.07 -4.69 1.92
CA LYS A 49 -1.45 -5.53 0.77
C LYS A 49 -0.74 -5.04 -0.48
N ALA A 50 -0.35 -5.98 -1.34
CA ALA A 50 0.23 -5.67 -2.62
C ALA A 50 -0.82 -5.66 -3.72
N TYR A 51 -0.64 -4.81 -4.72
CA TYR A 51 -1.50 -4.71 -5.90
C TYR A 51 -0.63 -4.75 -7.14
N GLY A 52 -1.15 -5.41 -8.16
CA GLY A 52 -0.43 -5.61 -9.41
C GLY A 52 -1.31 -5.43 -10.63
N ARG A 53 -0.66 -5.48 -11.79
CA ARG A 53 -1.31 -5.51 -13.10
C ARG A 53 -1.07 -6.88 -13.74
N PRO A 54 -2.02 -7.39 -14.55
CA PRO A 54 -1.80 -8.63 -15.27
C PRO A 54 -0.53 -8.55 -16.13
N VAL A 55 0.30 -9.59 -16.09
CA VAL A 55 1.55 -9.64 -16.87
C VAL A 55 1.26 -9.60 -18.37
N GLU A 56 0.23 -10.32 -18.82
CA GLU A 56 -0.24 -10.35 -20.21
C GLU A 56 -0.89 -9.04 -20.68
N GLY A 57 -0.98 -8.03 -19.80
CA GLY A 57 -1.64 -6.77 -20.07
C GLY A 57 -3.16 -6.82 -19.86
N GLY A 58 -3.81 -5.67 -20.09
CA GLY A 58 -5.24 -5.49 -19.87
C GLY A 58 -5.59 -4.72 -18.59
N ARG A 59 -6.86 -4.33 -18.47
CA ARG A 59 -7.40 -3.67 -17.28
C ARG A 59 -7.77 -4.74 -16.25
N GLY A 60 -6.77 -5.25 -15.54
CA GLY A 60 -7.01 -6.17 -14.44
C GLY A 60 -7.87 -5.52 -13.36
N ALA A 61 -8.77 -6.30 -12.75
CA ALA A 61 -9.44 -5.89 -11.52
C ALA A 61 -8.40 -5.53 -10.45
N TYR A 62 -8.76 -4.64 -9.54
CA TYR A 62 -7.90 -4.23 -8.42
C TYR A 62 -7.78 -5.40 -7.42
N VAL A 63 -6.92 -6.36 -7.72
CA VAL A 63 -6.71 -7.57 -6.91
C VAL A 63 -5.58 -7.33 -5.93
N SER A 64 -5.87 -7.55 -4.64
CA SER A 64 -4.90 -7.47 -3.57
C SER A 64 -4.25 -8.84 -3.30
N PHE A 65 -2.96 -8.84 -3.01
CA PHE A 65 -2.16 -10.00 -2.68
C PHE A 65 -1.54 -9.84 -1.28
N PRO A 66 -1.27 -10.93 -0.55
CA PRO A 66 -0.46 -10.87 0.65
C PRO A 66 0.94 -10.36 0.31
N VAL A 67 1.56 -9.64 1.25
CA VAL A 67 2.97 -9.25 1.14
C VAL A 67 3.79 -10.43 1.66
N PRO A 68 4.77 -10.96 0.90
CA PRO A 68 5.61 -12.04 1.39
C PRO A 68 6.49 -11.56 2.54
N ASP A 69 6.84 -12.48 3.43
CA ASP A 69 7.72 -12.20 4.56
C ASP A 69 9.16 -12.02 4.08
N ARG A 70 9.50 -10.78 3.70
CA ARG A 70 10.82 -10.36 3.24
C ARG A 70 11.24 -9.11 4.02
N PRO A 71 12.42 -9.09 4.66
CA PRO A 71 12.88 -7.94 5.43
C PRO A 71 12.86 -6.62 4.64
N GLU A 72 13.20 -6.67 3.36
CA GLU A 72 13.25 -5.50 2.46
C GLU A 72 11.86 -4.90 2.23
N LEU A 73 10.82 -5.74 2.14
CA LEU A 73 9.44 -5.26 2.00
C LEU A 73 8.90 -4.71 3.31
N ALA A 74 9.27 -5.31 4.45
CA ALA A 74 8.93 -4.78 5.76
C ALA A 74 9.55 -3.40 6.00
N ALA A 75 10.83 -3.24 5.62
CA ALA A 75 11.52 -1.95 5.65
C ALA A 75 10.84 -0.91 4.76
N LEU A 76 10.53 -1.29 3.51
CA LEU A 76 9.81 -0.43 2.57
C LEU A 76 8.44 0.02 3.11
N ILE A 77 7.71 -0.85 3.80
CA ILE A 77 6.43 -0.51 4.44
C ILE A 77 6.62 0.51 5.56
N ALA A 78 7.59 0.29 6.45
CA ALA A 78 7.87 1.19 7.57
C ALA A 78 8.35 2.57 7.09
N GLU A 79 9.26 2.61 6.12
CA GLU A 79 9.73 3.85 5.49
C GLU A 79 8.61 4.59 4.78
N GLY A 80 7.79 3.87 4.00
CA GLY A 80 6.65 4.43 3.30
C GLY A 80 5.63 5.08 4.23
N ALA A 81 5.30 4.42 5.35
CA ALA A 81 4.42 4.97 6.37
C ALA A 81 5.02 6.21 7.05
N SER A 82 6.30 6.18 7.39
CA SER A 82 7.02 7.30 8.03
C SER A 82 7.10 8.53 7.11
N ARG A 83 7.42 8.29 5.83
CA ARG A 83 7.46 9.34 4.81
C ARG A 83 6.08 9.94 4.58
N ALA A 84 5.05 9.11 4.51
CA ALA A 84 3.67 9.58 4.40
C ALA A 84 3.30 10.47 5.58
N GLY A 85 3.57 10.05 6.82
CA GLY A 85 3.32 10.88 8.01
C GLY A 85 3.97 12.26 7.89
N THR A 86 5.22 12.31 7.45
CA THR A 86 5.94 13.58 7.21
C THR A 86 5.23 14.46 6.17
N LEU A 87 4.76 13.88 5.06
CA LEU A 87 4.04 14.61 4.01
C LEU A 87 2.69 15.14 4.49
N TRP A 88 1.94 14.33 5.26
CA TRP A 88 0.67 14.74 5.85
C TRP A 88 0.86 15.88 6.83
N THR A 89 1.82 15.79 7.76
CA THR A 89 2.10 16.89 8.71
C THR A 89 2.49 18.19 8.01
N ALA A 90 3.17 18.12 6.86
CA ALA A 90 3.62 19.27 6.10
C ALA A 90 2.61 19.79 5.05
N HIS A 91 1.37 19.26 5.02
CA HIS A 91 0.40 19.63 3.98
C HIS A 91 0.06 21.12 4.01
N ARG A 92 -0.21 21.71 2.84
CA ARG A 92 -0.61 23.14 2.71
C ARG A 92 -2.11 23.36 2.59
N GLY A 93 -2.92 22.33 2.88
CA GLY A 93 -4.36 22.34 2.67
C GLY A 93 -4.74 22.05 1.22
N LEU A 94 -6.03 22.20 0.91
CA LEU A 94 -6.54 22.12 -0.46
C LEU A 94 -6.09 23.35 -1.24
N GLY A 95 -5.74 23.18 -2.52
CA GLY A 95 -5.40 24.25 -3.46
C GLY A 95 -6.27 24.16 -4.70
#